data_AF-A0ABD2NYY6-F1
#
_entry.id   AF-A0ABD2NYY6-F1
#
_cell.length_a   1.000
_cell.length_b   1.000
_cell.length_c   1.000
_cell.angle_alpha   90.00
_cell.angle_beta   90.00
_cell.angle_gamma   90.00
#
_symmetry.space_group_name_H-M   'P 1'
#
loop_
_entity.id
_entity.type
_entity.pdbx_description
1 polymer ?
#
loop_
_entity_poly.entity_id
_entity_poly.type
_entity_poly.pdbx_seq_one_letter_code
_entity_poly.pdbx_strand_id
1 'polypeptide(L)'
;MDESEEHHEGNKNDKSRKLAEKAQKAANLGNIKELYNTTRLLANKPIKDKHRHPLVNAIDQLRRWREYFRELFQNEIMDGVDQPTDDEDEYVTDHSRISSNPPSKLEIMQAIIIIIICQPS
;
A
#
# COMPACT_ATOMS: atom_id res chain seq x y z
N MET A 1 -1.02 41.21 6.24
CA MET A 1 -1.12 40.31 7.40
C MET A 1 -2.59 40.14 7.67
N ASP A 2 -3.17 39.03 7.20
CA ASP A 2 -4.29 38.38 7.89
C ASP A 2 -4.46 36.99 7.28
N GLU A 3 -3.76 36.02 7.87
CA GLU A 3 -3.98 34.59 7.66
C GLU A 3 -5.22 34.21 8.47
N SER A 4 -6.39 34.26 7.84
CA SER A 4 -7.60 33.66 8.41
C SER A 4 -7.60 32.17 8.08
N GLU A 5 -7.08 31.36 9.00
CA GLU A 5 -7.23 29.90 9.01
C GLU A 5 -8.71 29.54 9.10
N GLU A 6 -9.33 29.31 7.94
CA GLU A 6 -10.70 28.83 7.82
C GLU A 6 -10.76 27.34 8.21
N HIS A 7 -11.11 27.10 9.48
CA HIS A 7 -11.44 25.78 10.01
C HIS A 7 -12.74 25.25 9.38
N HIS A 8 -12.64 24.75 8.15
CA HIS A 8 -13.73 24.00 7.54
C HIS A 8 -13.59 22.52 7.90
N GLU A 9 -14.42 22.07 8.84
CA GLU A 9 -14.68 20.66 9.14
C GLU A 9 -15.46 19.99 7.97
N GLY A 10 -14.92 20.13 6.77
CA GLY A 10 -15.37 19.45 5.58
C GLY A 10 -15.17 17.95 5.75
N ASN A 11 -16.25 17.21 5.54
CA ASN A 11 -16.38 15.76 5.59
C ASN A 11 -15.05 15.05 5.28
N LYS A 12 -14.41 14.43 6.28
CA LYS A 12 -13.06 13.82 6.20
C LYS A 12 -12.95 12.80 5.06
N ASN A 13 -14.08 12.23 4.65
CA ASN A 13 -14.22 11.31 3.54
C ASN A 13 -13.96 12.01 2.19
N ASP A 14 -14.41 13.25 2.03
CA ASP A 14 -14.27 14.02 0.79
C ASP A 14 -12.82 14.44 0.53
N LYS A 15 -12.08 14.86 1.57
CA LYS A 15 -10.64 15.16 1.46
C LYS A 15 -9.82 13.93 1.05
N SER A 16 -10.16 12.77 1.61
CA SER A 16 -9.49 11.50 1.31
C SER A 16 -9.77 11.05 -0.12
N ARG A 17 -11.01 11.21 -0.57
CA ARG A 17 -11.44 10.85 -1.92
C ARG A 17 -10.76 11.71 -2.99
N LYS A 18 -10.67 13.03 -2.76
CA LYS A 18 -9.96 13.96 -3.65
C LYS A 18 -8.47 13.63 -3.78
N LEU A 19 -7.82 13.24 -2.68
CA LEU A 19 -6.41 12.81 -2.71
C LEU A 19 -6.23 11.48 -3.46
N ALA A 20 -7.16 10.53 -3.30
CA ALA A 20 -7.14 9.26 -4.04
C ALA A 20 -7.35 9.46 -5.55
N GLU A 21 -8.29 10.31 -5.95
CA GLU A 21 -8.51 10.68 -7.36
C GLU A 21 -7.27 11.36 -7.96
N LYS A 22 -6.58 12.20 -7.18
CA LYS A 22 -5.34 12.84 -7.61
C LYS A 22 -4.20 11.84 -7.78
N ALA A 23 -4.05 10.88 -6.87
CA ALA A 23 -3.09 9.79 -6.99
C ALA A 23 -3.38 8.94 -8.25
N GLN A 24 -4.65 8.62 -8.51
CA GLN A 24 -5.06 7.86 -9.70
C GLN A 24 -4.73 8.61 -11.00
N LYS A 25 -5.01 9.92 -11.08
CA LYS A 25 -4.64 10.74 -12.24
C LYS A 25 -3.13 10.80 -12.44
N ALA A 26 -2.36 10.95 -11.35
CA ALA A 26 -0.90 10.96 -11.42
C ALA A 26 -0.34 9.62 -11.91
N ALA A 27 -0.91 8.49 -11.47
CA ALA A 27 -0.55 7.16 -11.97
C ALA A 27 -0.84 7.02 -13.47
N ASN A 28 -2.02 7.43 -13.92
CA ASN A 28 -2.41 7.36 -15.34
C ASN A 28 -1.52 8.23 -16.24
N LEU A 29 -1.02 9.35 -15.72
CA LEU A 29 -0.12 10.26 -16.44
C LEU A 29 1.36 9.84 -16.32
N GLY A 30 1.69 8.79 -15.57
CA GLY A 30 3.07 8.40 -15.28
C GLY A 30 3.84 9.41 -14.42
N ASN A 31 3.16 10.34 -13.74
CA ASN A 31 3.79 11.32 -12.86
C ASN A 31 4.10 10.72 -11.49
N ILE A 32 5.21 9.96 -11.42
CA ILE A 32 5.65 9.22 -10.23
C ILE A 32 5.85 10.15 -9.01
N LYS A 33 6.35 11.37 -9.22
CA LYS A 33 6.59 12.33 -8.14
C LYS A 33 5.29 12.75 -7.46
N GLU A 34 4.26 13.05 -8.26
CA GLU A 34 2.95 13.45 -7.74
C GLU A 34 2.22 12.26 -7.12
N LEU A 35 2.32 11.07 -7.72
CA LEU A 35 1.82 9.82 -7.15
C LEU A 35 2.43 9.55 -5.76
N TYR A 36 3.74 9.64 -5.62
CA TYR A 36 4.43 9.44 -4.33
C TYR A 36 3.97 10.45 -3.28
N ASN A 37 3.95 11.75 -3.62
CA ASN A 37 3.58 12.80 -2.67
C ASN A 37 2.13 12.68 -2.21
N THR A 38 1.21 12.38 -3.12
CA THR A 38 -0.22 12.19 -2.81
C THR A 38 -0.46 10.93 -1.99
N THR A 39 0.22 9.84 -2.30
CA THR A 39 0.14 8.58 -1.53
C THR A 39 0.72 8.75 -0.14
N ARG A 40 1.82 9.50 0.01
CA ARG A 40 2.39 9.86 1.31
C ARG A 40 1.41 10.68 2.15
N LEU A 41 0.71 11.65 1.55
CA LEU A 41 -0.33 12.43 2.23
C LEU A 41 -1.52 11.56 2.66
N LEU A 42 -1.92 10.58 1.84
CA LEU A 42 -2.95 9.60 2.20
C LEU A 42 -2.53 8.70 3.35
N ALA A 43 -1.27 8.26 3.35
CA ALA A 43 -0.71 7.35 4.34
C ALA A 43 -0.38 8.04 5.68
N ASN A 44 -0.18 9.36 5.70
CA ASN A 44 0.19 10.11 6.90
C ASN A 44 -1.00 10.39 7.85
N LYS A 45 -2.02 9.52 7.82
CA LYS A 45 -3.14 9.60 8.75
C LYS A 45 -2.76 8.92 10.06
N PRO A 46 -3.01 9.56 11.22
CA PRO A 46 -2.79 8.91 12.50
C PRO A 46 -3.68 7.67 12.59
N ILE A 47 -3.05 6.53 12.91
CA ILE A 47 -3.75 5.27 13.18
C ILE A 47 -4.59 5.49 14.44
N LYS A 48 -5.84 5.02 14.42
CA LYS A 48 -6.79 5.24 15.52
C LYS A 48 -7.24 3.92 16.13
N ASP A 49 -7.54 3.96 17.42
CA ASP A 49 -8.23 2.88 18.12
C ASP A 49 -9.69 2.74 17.64
N LYS A 50 -10.43 1.77 18.20
CA LYS A 50 -11.85 1.56 17.89
C LYS A 50 -12.74 2.72 18.34
N HIS A 51 -12.29 3.50 19.31
CA HIS A 51 -12.98 4.68 19.86
C HIS A 51 -12.57 5.99 19.16
N ARG A 52 -11.80 5.90 18.06
CA ARG A 52 -11.30 7.00 17.22
C ARG A 52 -10.22 7.90 17.86
N HIS A 53 -9.59 7.46 18.94
CA HIS A 53 -8.43 8.13 19.52
C HIS A 53 -7.15 7.81 18.73
N PRO A 54 -6.27 8.79 18.49
CA PRO A 54 -5.01 8.56 17.81
C PRO A 54 -4.07 7.70 18.67
N LEU A 55 -3.49 6.66 18.08
CA LEU A 55 -2.48 5.79 18.68
C LEU A 55 -1.11 6.36 18.37
N VAL A 56 -0.39 6.79 19.41
CA VAL A 56 0.93 7.45 19.28
C VAL A 56 2.08 6.45 19.39
N ASN A 57 1.87 5.32 20.09
CA ASN A 57 2.87 4.28 20.32
C ASN A 57 2.87 3.24 19.19
N ALA A 58 4.05 2.92 18.66
CA ALA A 58 4.24 1.91 17.62
C ALA A 58 3.69 0.51 18.01
N ILE A 59 3.82 0.11 19.28
CA ILE A 59 3.30 -1.19 19.76
C ILE A 59 1.78 -1.23 19.66
N ASP A 60 1.11 -0.16 20.08
CA ASP A 60 -0.34 -0.06 20.06
C ASP A 60 -0.88 0.04 18.63
N GLN A 61 -0.15 0.76 17.76
CA GLN A 61 -0.43 0.79 16.33
C GLN A 61 -0.33 -0.60 15.70
N LEU A 62 0.72 -1.37 15.99
CA LEU A 62 0.89 -2.74 15.49
C LEU A 62 -0.20 -3.69 16.00
N ARG A 63 -0.60 -3.54 17.28
CA ARG A 63 -1.75 -4.29 17.83
C ARG A 63 -3.03 -3.95 17.07
N ARG A 64 -3.29 -2.67 16.81
CA ARG A 64 -4.45 -2.22 16.05
C ARG A 64 -4.47 -2.72 14.61
N TRP A 65 -3.32 -2.76 13.95
CA TRP A 65 -3.16 -3.38 12.63
C TRP A 65 -3.48 -4.87 12.66
N ARG A 66 -2.95 -5.60 13.64
CA ARG A 66 -3.20 -7.04 13.81
C ARG A 66 -4.68 -7.34 14.02
N GLU A 67 -5.37 -6.54 14.85
CA GLU A 67 -6.81 -6.65 15.06
C GLU A 67 -7.60 -6.37 13.79
N TYR A 68 -7.27 -5.28 13.07
CA TYR A 68 -7.94 -4.91 11.82
C TYR A 68 -7.84 -6.03 10.78
N PHE A 69 -6.64 -6.56 10.54
CA PHE A 69 -6.45 -7.64 9.57
C PHE A 69 -7.14 -8.92 10.02
N ARG A 70 -7.12 -9.24 11.32
CA ARG A 70 -7.84 -10.41 11.83
C ARG A 70 -9.34 -10.31 11.59
N GLU A 71 -9.95 -9.16 11.86
CA GLU A 71 -11.37 -8.91 11.59
C GLU A 71 -11.67 -8.95 10.09
N LEU A 72 -10.82 -8.33 9.25
CA LEU A 72 -10.96 -8.35 7.80
C LEU A 72 -10.97 -9.79 7.26
N PHE A 73 -9.97 -10.60 7.63
CA PHE A 73 -9.87 -11.98 7.16
C PHE A 73 -10.93 -12.89 7.77
N GLN A 74 -11.36 -12.65 9.01
CA GLN A 74 -12.47 -13.41 9.59
C GLN A 74 -13.78 -13.12 8.88
N ASN A 75 -14.03 -11.87 8.47
CA ASN A 75 -15.22 -11.53 7.70
C ASN A 75 -15.16 -12.09 6.27
N GLU A 76 -14.00 -12.04 5.61
CA GLU A 76 -13.81 -12.65 4.28
C GLU A 76 -13.96 -14.18 4.29
N ILE A 77 -13.48 -14.86 5.34
CA ILE A 77 -13.65 -16.31 5.51
C ILE A 77 -15.11 -16.68 5.86
N MET A 78 -15.87 -15.76 6.45
CA MET A 78 -17.28 -16.00 6.83
C MET A 78 -18.28 -15.63 5.73
N ASP A 79 -17.99 -14.64 4.88
CA ASP A 79 -18.81 -14.28 3.71
C ASP A 79 -18.61 -15.23 2.51
N GLY A 80 -17.61 -16.13 2.58
CA GLY A 80 -17.27 -17.11 1.56
C GLY A 80 -17.31 -18.55 2.04
N VAL A 81 -18.30 -18.93 2.88
CA VAL A 81 -18.60 -20.35 3.12
C VAL A 81 -19.31 -20.92 1.89
N ASP A 82 -18.60 -20.99 0.77
CA ASP A 82 -18.65 -22.19 -0.05
C ASP A 82 -17.58 -23.11 0.53
N GLN A 83 -18.01 -24.31 0.91
CA GLN A 83 -17.10 -25.38 1.27
C GLN A 83 -16.08 -25.55 0.14
N PRO A 84 -14.81 -25.93 0.41
CA PRO A 84 -13.93 -26.34 -0.66
C PRO A 84 -14.56 -27.56 -1.34
N THR A 85 -15.21 -27.34 -2.48
CA THR A 85 -15.41 -28.37 -3.49
C THR A 85 -14.02 -28.65 -4.05
N ASP A 86 -13.60 -29.91 -4.00
CA ASP A 86 -12.32 -30.45 -4.47
C ASP A 86 -12.14 -30.33 -6.00
N ASP A 87 -12.53 -29.21 -6.61
CA ASP A 87 -12.45 -28.99 -8.04
C ASP A 87 -11.49 -27.83 -8.35
N GLU A 88 -10.28 -28.27 -8.71
CA GLU A 88 -9.19 -27.52 -9.31
C GLU A 88 -9.65 -26.65 -10.48
N ASP A 89 -9.62 -25.32 -10.35
CA ASP A 89 -9.64 -24.42 -11.51
C ASP A 89 -8.68 -23.23 -11.30
N GLU A 90 -7.42 -23.49 -11.64
CA GLU A 90 -6.56 -22.65 -12.47
C GLU A 90 -6.48 -21.13 -12.17
N TYR A 91 -5.77 -20.75 -11.10
CA TYR A 91 -5.16 -19.41 -11.01
C TYR A 91 -3.89 -19.33 -11.87
N VAL A 92 -4.03 -19.06 -13.17
CA VAL A 92 -2.89 -18.57 -13.95
C VAL A 92 -2.72 -17.08 -13.67
N THR A 93 -1.96 -16.77 -12.63
CA THR A 93 -1.15 -15.55 -12.61
C THR A 93 0.25 -15.97 -12.20
N ASP A 94 1.15 -16.04 -13.18
CA ASP A 94 2.57 -16.35 -13.03
C ASP A 94 3.27 -15.23 -12.22
N HIS A 95 3.05 -15.26 -10.90
CA HIS A 95 3.83 -14.55 -9.91
C HIS A 95 5.09 -15.35 -9.49
N SER A 96 5.35 -16.49 -10.14
CA SER A 96 6.45 -17.41 -9.82
C SER A 96 7.80 -17.01 -10.42
N ARG A 97 7.88 -15.85 -11.10
CA ARG A 97 9.12 -15.42 -11.77
C ARG A 97 10.17 -14.77 -10.86
N ILE A 98 9.84 -14.47 -9.60
CA ILE A 98 10.82 -13.99 -8.63
C ILE A 98 11.38 -15.21 -7.90
N SER A 99 12.58 -15.64 -8.30
CA SER A 99 13.31 -16.66 -7.58
C SER A 99 13.56 -16.20 -6.14
N SER A 100 13.03 -16.93 -5.16
CA SER A 100 13.31 -16.73 -3.74
C SER A 100 14.64 -17.36 -3.30
N ASN A 101 15.34 -18.03 -4.22
CA ASN A 101 16.66 -18.59 -3.94
C ASN A 101 17.71 -17.48 -3.88
N PRO A 102 18.75 -17.62 -3.03
CA PRO A 102 19.84 -16.66 -3.01
C PRO A 102 20.50 -16.62 -4.40
N PRO A 103 20.82 -15.42 -4.92
CA PRO A 103 21.38 -15.28 -6.25
C PRO A 103 22.76 -15.95 -6.34
N SER A 104 23.03 -16.56 -7.48
CA SER A 104 24.32 -17.15 -7.79
C SER A 104 25.39 -16.07 -8.03
N LYS A 105 26.66 -16.44 -7.86
CA LYS A 105 27.80 -15.55 -8.11
C LYS A 105 27.82 -15.00 -9.55
N LEU A 106 27.32 -15.78 -10.52
CA LEU A 106 27.23 -15.38 -11.93
C LEU A 106 26.15 -14.32 -12.14
N GLU A 107 24.97 -14.47 -11.53
CA GLU A 107 23.89 -13.48 -11.61
C GLU A 107 24.31 -12.15 -10.98
N ILE A 108 25.02 -12.21 -9.84
CA ILE A 108 25.59 -11.03 -9.19
C ILE A 108 26.62 -10.35 -10.11
N MET A 109 27.54 -11.12 -10.72
CA MET A 109 28.52 -10.56 -11.66
C MET A 109 27.88 -9.95 -12.90
N GLN A 110 26.88 -10.60 -13.49
CA GLN A 110 26.15 -10.07 -14.65
C GLN A 110 25.43 -8.77 -14.31
N ALA A 111 24.77 -8.71 -13.15
CA ALA A 111 24.12 -7.49 -12.68
C ALA A 111 25.14 -6.34 -12.52
N ILE A 112 26.32 -6.61 -11.93
CA ILE A 112 27.39 -5.62 -11.79
C ILE A 112 27.89 -5.15 -13.16
N ILE A 113 28.12 -6.07 -14.10
CA ILE A 113 28.58 -5.75 -15.47
C ILE A 113 27.55 -4.89 -16.20
N ILE A 114 26.27 -5.24 -16.13
CA ILE A 114 25.17 -4.47 -16.75
C ILE A 114 25.12 -3.06 -16.16
N ILE A 115 25.26 -2.93 -14.83
CA ILE A 115 25.27 -1.63 -14.16
C ILE A 115 26.44 -0.78 -14.65
N ILE A 116 27.65 -1.35 -14.77
CA ILE A 116 28.84 -0.63 -15.21
C ILE A 116 28.75 -0.21 -16.68
N ILE A 117 28.22 -1.09 -17.56
CA ILE A 117 28.12 -0.82 -19.00
C ILE A 117 26.99 0.18 -19.31
N CYS A 118 25.94 0.24 -18.50
CA CYS A 118 24.76 1.08 -18.76
C CYS A 118 24.73 2.40 -17.99
N GLN A 119 25.81 2.85 -17.32
CA GLN A 119 25.90 4.24 -16.86
C GLN A 119 26.39 5.14 -18.01
N PRO A 120 25.56 6.04 -18.58
CA PRO A 120 26.07 7.10 -19.44
C PRO A 120 26.88 8.10 -18.59
N SER A 121 28.02 8.54 -19.14
CA SER A 121 29.02 9.44 -18.55
C SER A 121 28.47 10.79 -18.07
#